data_AF-A0A418RRH1-F1
#
_entry.id   AF-A0A418RRH1-F1
#
_cell.length_a   1.000
_cell.length_b   1.000
_cell.length_c   1.000
_cell.angle_alpha   90.00
_cell.angle_beta   90.00
_cell.angle_gamma   90.00
#
_symmetry.space_group_name_H-M   'P 1'
#
loop_
_entity.id
_entity.type
_entity.pdbx_description
1 polymer ?
#
loop_
_entity_poly.entity_id
_entity_poly.type
_entity_poly.pdbx_seq_one_letter_code
_entity_poly.pdbx_strand_id
1 'polypeptide(L)'
;MTDSIRTQLIKLGPEQLADALLELSDRYPAAAEVIEGLLATSDENIERYKAKLADIKQCEDFVSWHDLNDFAFELQQLLNDLERGVKDPCSGVDLLAQFFEIDKVIVHRCDDSGGSATDLFLSSATDLFVSFASQCNNKQFIADRLIKLNEENDYDLRDNLFNRAGEYLPEATLRTLIDELWIRASKTDTAYKADRWLKAIQEIAKQLRDAPLFEKAR
;
A
#
# COMPACT_ATOMS: atom_id res chain seq x y z
N MET A 1 3.02 -28.30 -25.06
CA MET A 1 3.22 -27.51 -23.84
C MET A 1 3.58 -26.11 -24.29
N THR A 2 2.68 -25.15 -24.11
CA THR A 2 2.88 -23.75 -24.48
C THR A 2 3.96 -23.16 -23.59
N ASP A 3 5.13 -22.88 -24.17
CA ASP A 3 6.14 -22.04 -23.53
C ASP A 3 5.46 -20.70 -23.24
N SER A 4 5.43 -20.28 -21.96
CA SER A 4 4.80 -18.99 -21.61
C SER A 4 5.49 -17.88 -22.40
N ILE A 5 4.73 -16.85 -22.80
CA ILE A 5 5.25 -15.71 -23.56
C ILE A 5 6.52 -15.15 -22.91
N ARG A 6 6.56 -15.08 -21.57
CA ARG A 6 7.74 -14.67 -20.79
C ARG A 6 8.99 -15.50 -21.12
N THR A 7 8.86 -16.82 -21.24
CA THR A 7 10.00 -17.71 -21.55
C THR A 7 10.53 -17.48 -22.96
N GLN A 8 9.64 -17.19 -23.91
CA GLN A 8 10.03 -16.87 -25.29
C GLN A 8 10.73 -15.50 -25.35
N LEU A 9 10.23 -14.50 -24.62
CA LEU A 9 10.87 -13.18 -24.53
C LEU A 9 12.27 -13.26 -23.93
N ILE A 10 12.48 -14.03 -22.85
CA ILE A 10 13.81 -14.21 -22.24
C ILE A 10 14.82 -14.80 -23.23
N LYS A 11 14.39 -15.68 -24.13
CA LYS A 11 15.25 -16.30 -25.15
C LYS A 11 15.75 -15.30 -26.21
N LEU A 12 15.10 -14.14 -26.37
CA LEU A 12 15.53 -13.09 -27.32
C LEU A 12 16.81 -12.37 -26.87
N GLY A 13 17.14 -12.44 -25.58
CA GLY A 13 18.31 -11.76 -25.02
C GLY A 13 18.03 -10.30 -24.62
N PRO A 14 18.90 -9.74 -23.76
CA PRO A 14 18.66 -8.43 -23.15
C PRO A 14 18.70 -7.27 -24.16
N GLU A 15 19.54 -7.34 -25.20
CA GLU A 15 19.66 -6.28 -26.21
C GLU A 15 18.35 -6.09 -26.98
N GLN A 16 17.78 -7.19 -27.49
CA GLN A 16 16.53 -7.14 -28.24
C GLN A 16 15.34 -6.69 -27.37
N LEU A 17 15.35 -7.06 -26.09
CA LEU A 17 14.31 -6.61 -25.15
C LEU A 17 14.47 -5.11 -24.80
N ALA A 18 15.69 -4.61 -24.67
CA ALA A 18 15.96 -3.19 -24.44
C ALA A 18 15.49 -2.35 -25.64
N ASP A 19 15.84 -2.75 -26.86
CA ASP A 19 15.38 -2.06 -28.08
C ASP A 19 13.85 -2.06 -28.20
N ALA A 20 13.19 -3.17 -27.86
CA ALA A 20 11.73 -3.25 -27.86
C ALA A 20 11.09 -2.35 -26.79
N LEU A 21 11.68 -2.24 -25.61
CA LEU A 21 11.22 -1.31 -24.57
C LEU A 21 11.36 0.14 -25.02
N LEU A 22 12.47 0.48 -25.67
CA LEU A 22 12.68 1.82 -26.25
C LEU A 22 11.63 2.14 -27.32
N GLU A 23 11.36 1.20 -28.25
CA GLU A 23 10.31 1.38 -29.27
C GLU A 23 8.92 1.58 -28.64
N LEU A 24 8.62 0.86 -27.55
CA LEU A 24 7.37 1.05 -26.81
C LEU A 24 7.33 2.42 -26.13
N SER A 25 8.45 2.87 -25.56
CA SER A 25 8.53 4.18 -24.88
C SER A 25 8.35 5.36 -25.82
N ASP A 26 8.75 5.22 -27.09
CA ASP A 26 8.53 6.24 -28.12
C ASP A 26 7.04 6.46 -28.43
N ARG A 27 6.20 5.45 -28.18
CA ARG A 27 4.76 5.48 -28.49
C ARG A 27 3.87 5.64 -27.27
N TYR A 28 4.32 5.16 -26.11
CA TYR A 28 3.52 5.08 -24.89
C TYR A 28 4.29 5.74 -23.74
N PRO A 29 3.84 6.92 -23.25
CA PRO A 29 4.46 7.60 -22.12
C PRO A 29 4.55 6.71 -20.86
N ALA A 30 3.56 5.85 -20.64
CA ALA A 30 3.58 4.85 -19.56
C ALA A 30 4.79 3.90 -19.65
N ALA A 31 5.22 3.51 -20.86
CA ALA A 31 6.41 2.68 -21.02
C ALA A 31 7.70 3.45 -20.72
N ALA A 32 7.78 4.73 -21.10
CA ALA A 32 8.89 5.60 -20.72
C ALA A 32 9.01 5.72 -19.18
N GLU A 33 7.89 5.92 -18.50
CA GLU A 33 7.83 6.00 -17.03
C GLU A 33 8.37 4.72 -16.35
N VAL A 34 8.04 3.52 -16.87
CA VAL A 34 8.60 2.27 -16.37
C VAL A 34 10.12 2.22 -16.56
N ILE A 35 10.62 2.62 -17.73
CA ILE A 35 12.05 2.61 -18.05
C ILE A 35 12.81 3.57 -17.12
N GLU A 36 12.28 4.77 -16.89
CA GLU A 36 12.90 5.73 -15.97
C GLU A 36 13.08 5.16 -14.57
N GLY A 37 12.03 4.55 -14.00
CA GLY A 37 12.12 3.92 -12.67
C GLY A 37 13.08 2.72 -12.62
N LEU A 38 13.23 1.97 -13.73
CA LEU A 38 14.18 0.85 -13.83
C LEU A 38 15.64 1.32 -13.93
N LEU A 39 15.89 2.46 -14.57
CA LEU A 39 17.24 3.02 -14.75
C LEU A 39 17.68 3.90 -13.57
N ALA A 40 16.73 4.43 -12.80
CA ALA A 40 17.00 5.25 -11.63
C ALA A 40 17.76 4.46 -10.55
N THR A 41 18.69 5.14 -9.89
CA THR A 41 19.30 4.66 -8.66
C THR A 41 18.25 4.54 -7.55
N SER A 42 18.56 3.78 -6.51
CA SER A 42 17.65 3.64 -5.38
C SER A 42 17.34 4.98 -4.69
N ASP A 43 18.30 5.91 -4.61
CA ASP A 43 18.07 7.23 -4.02
C ASP A 43 17.19 8.11 -4.94
N GLU A 44 17.41 8.06 -6.25
CA GLU A 44 16.56 8.75 -7.24
C GLU A 44 15.12 8.23 -7.23
N ASN A 45 14.94 6.91 -7.11
CA ASN A 45 13.62 6.29 -6.98
C ASN A 45 12.86 6.77 -5.73
N ILE A 46 13.55 6.93 -4.60
CA ILE A 46 12.95 7.51 -3.39
C ILE A 46 12.56 8.98 -3.60
N GLU A 47 13.38 9.78 -4.28
CA GLU A 47 13.03 11.17 -4.55
C GLU A 47 11.87 11.30 -5.55
N ARG A 48 11.82 10.45 -6.58
CA ARG A 48 10.65 10.33 -7.48
C ARG A 48 9.38 9.98 -6.72
N TYR A 49 9.43 8.98 -5.83
CA TYR A 49 8.31 8.61 -4.96
C TYR A 49 7.79 9.80 -4.16
N LYS A 50 8.68 10.49 -3.44
CA LYS A 50 8.32 11.62 -2.59
C LYS A 50 7.73 12.78 -3.38
N ALA A 51 8.34 13.12 -4.52
CA ALA A 51 7.88 14.19 -5.39
C ALA A 51 6.46 13.92 -5.90
N LYS A 52 6.23 12.74 -6.50
CA LYS A 52 4.91 12.34 -7.00
C LYS A 52 3.86 12.27 -5.89
N LEU A 53 4.22 11.73 -4.72
CA LEU A 53 3.31 11.68 -3.58
C LEU A 53 2.92 13.09 -3.11
N ALA A 54 3.86 14.04 -3.11
CA ALA A 54 3.59 15.43 -2.78
C ALA A 54 2.70 16.12 -3.82
N ASP A 55 2.95 15.89 -5.10
CA ASP A 55 2.13 16.43 -6.20
C ASP A 55 0.70 15.89 -6.12
N ILE A 56 0.53 14.59 -5.88
CA ILE A 56 -0.77 13.96 -5.66
C ILE A 56 -1.46 14.53 -4.42
N LYS A 57 -0.74 14.88 -3.36
CA LYS A 57 -1.34 15.51 -2.17
C LYS A 57 -1.84 16.94 -2.44
N GLN A 58 -1.20 17.66 -3.35
CA GLN A 58 -1.49 19.08 -3.63
C GLN A 58 -2.46 19.28 -4.80
N CYS A 59 -2.53 18.34 -5.73
CA CYS A 59 -3.43 18.43 -6.88
C CYS A 59 -4.90 18.38 -6.44
N GLU A 60 -5.73 19.29 -6.95
CA GLU A 60 -7.17 19.31 -6.65
C GLU A 60 -8.03 18.88 -7.85
N ASP A 61 -7.40 18.63 -9.00
CA ASP A 61 -8.11 18.30 -10.24
C ASP A 61 -8.79 16.94 -10.16
N PHE A 62 -10.08 16.94 -10.51
CA PHE A 62 -10.90 15.73 -10.49
C PHE A 62 -10.47 14.73 -11.56
N VAL A 63 -10.21 13.49 -11.16
CA VAL A 63 -9.90 12.37 -12.04
C VAL A 63 -11.20 11.70 -12.45
N SER A 64 -11.55 11.83 -13.73
CA SER A 64 -12.76 11.21 -14.28
C SER A 64 -12.58 9.70 -14.45
N TRP A 65 -13.69 8.98 -14.61
CA TRP A 65 -13.66 7.54 -14.92
C TRP A 65 -12.82 7.21 -16.18
N HIS A 66 -12.72 8.13 -17.16
CA HIS A 66 -11.92 7.91 -18.36
C HIS A 66 -10.41 7.99 -18.10
N ASP A 67 -10.01 8.81 -17.13
CA ASP A 67 -8.60 9.05 -16.77
C ASP A 67 -8.15 8.15 -15.60
N LEU A 68 -9.09 7.42 -15.00
CA LEU A 68 -8.87 6.57 -13.82
C LEU A 68 -7.75 5.55 -14.02
N ASN A 69 -7.67 4.91 -15.19
CA ASN A 69 -6.66 3.87 -15.43
C ASN A 69 -5.25 4.44 -15.55
N ASP A 70 -5.11 5.61 -16.15
CA ASP A 70 -3.81 6.30 -16.24
C ASP A 70 -3.38 6.78 -14.85
N PHE A 71 -4.32 7.31 -14.06
CA PHE A 71 -4.06 7.70 -12.68
C PHE A 71 -3.71 6.50 -11.77
N ALA A 72 -4.41 5.38 -11.91
CA ALA A 72 -4.08 4.14 -11.19
C ALA A 72 -2.69 3.62 -11.62
N PHE A 73 -2.33 3.73 -12.90
CA PHE A 73 -0.99 3.41 -13.36
C PHE A 73 0.07 4.30 -12.69
N GLU A 74 -0.17 5.62 -12.58
CA GLU A 74 0.75 6.54 -11.88
C GLU A 74 0.93 6.16 -10.40
N LEU A 75 -0.15 5.83 -9.69
CA LEU A 75 -0.10 5.34 -8.31
C LEU A 75 0.71 4.04 -8.20
N GLN A 76 0.53 3.11 -9.14
CA GLN A 76 1.32 1.88 -9.19
C GLN A 76 2.81 2.15 -9.46
N GLN A 77 3.14 3.11 -10.34
CA GLN A 77 4.55 3.47 -10.57
C GLN A 77 5.19 4.11 -9.34
N LEU A 78 4.43 4.92 -8.59
CA LEU A 78 4.87 5.43 -7.30
C LEU A 78 5.22 4.27 -6.34
N LEU A 79 4.37 3.24 -6.23
CA LEU A 79 4.68 2.05 -5.41
C LEU A 79 5.92 1.30 -5.92
N ASN A 80 6.10 1.19 -7.24
CA ASN A 80 7.27 0.53 -7.84
C ASN A 80 8.57 1.31 -7.57
N ASP A 81 8.52 2.65 -7.65
CA ASP A 81 9.65 3.51 -7.31
C ASP A 81 10.03 3.31 -5.83
N LEU A 82 9.04 3.23 -4.94
CA LEU A 82 9.28 2.92 -3.53
C LEU A 82 9.95 1.55 -3.36
N GLU A 83 9.42 0.50 -3.98
CA GLU A 83 9.96 -0.86 -3.88
C GLU A 83 11.43 -0.93 -4.34
N ARG A 84 11.76 -0.27 -5.45
CA ARG A 84 13.13 -0.21 -5.98
C ARG A 84 14.06 0.68 -5.16
N GLY A 85 13.49 1.69 -4.51
CA GLY A 85 14.23 2.71 -3.79
C GLY A 85 14.57 2.35 -2.35
N VAL A 86 13.71 1.62 -1.65
CA VAL A 86 13.86 1.37 -0.20
C VAL A 86 15.02 0.41 0.08
N LYS A 87 15.98 0.87 0.90
CA LYS A 87 17.07 0.02 1.43
C LYS A 87 16.79 -0.50 2.84
N ASP A 88 16.08 0.29 3.65
CA ASP A 88 15.70 -0.06 5.02
C ASP A 88 14.19 -0.39 5.08
N PRO A 89 13.78 -1.63 5.37
CA PRO A 89 12.37 -2.01 5.40
C PRO A 89 11.54 -1.18 6.39
N CYS A 90 12.10 -0.74 7.51
CA CYS A 90 11.36 0.10 8.46
C CYS A 90 11.05 1.49 7.87
N SER A 91 11.97 2.09 7.12
CA SER A 91 11.69 3.30 6.34
C SER A 91 10.65 3.07 5.24
N GLY A 92 10.64 1.87 4.62
CA GLY A 92 9.64 1.51 3.62
C GLY A 92 8.22 1.48 4.20
N VAL A 93 8.06 0.96 5.42
CA VAL A 93 6.80 1.01 6.17
C VAL A 93 6.37 2.45 6.44
N ASP A 94 7.29 3.32 6.85
CA ASP A 94 6.98 4.72 7.13
C ASP A 94 6.54 5.49 5.87
N LEU A 95 7.21 5.22 4.75
CA LEU A 95 6.87 5.82 3.46
C LEU A 95 5.52 5.29 2.97
N LEU A 96 5.25 3.99 3.04
CA LEU A 96 3.94 3.43 2.70
C LEU A 96 2.82 3.95 3.60
N ALA A 97 3.09 4.18 4.89
CA ALA A 97 2.10 4.81 5.75
C ALA A 97 1.66 6.19 5.20
N GLN A 98 2.60 6.96 4.65
CA GLN A 98 2.27 8.24 3.98
C GLN A 98 1.50 8.07 2.67
N PHE A 99 1.63 6.93 1.99
CA PHE A 99 0.79 6.56 0.85
C PHE A 99 -0.62 6.19 1.31
N PHE A 100 -0.79 5.36 2.34
CA PHE A 100 -2.12 5.07 2.88
C PHE A 100 -2.84 6.32 3.36
N GLU A 101 -2.12 7.31 3.91
CA GLU A 101 -2.66 8.60 4.34
C GLU A 101 -3.26 9.47 3.21
N ILE A 102 -2.99 9.16 1.93
CA ILE A 102 -3.60 9.88 0.80
C ILE A 102 -4.95 9.29 0.34
N ASP A 103 -5.40 8.18 0.92
CA ASP A 103 -6.71 7.57 0.62
C ASP A 103 -7.87 8.57 0.59
N LYS A 104 -7.95 9.47 1.58
CA LYS A 104 -8.98 10.52 1.65
C LYS A 104 -8.93 11.48 0.47
N VAL A 105 -7.73 11.78 -0.03
CA VAL A 105 -7.54 12.62 -1.23
C VAL A 105 -8.04 11.86 -2.45
N ILE A 106 -7.70 10.58 -2.58
CA ILE A 106 -8.12 9.75 -3.70
C ILE A 106 -9.64 9.59 -3.76
N VAL A 107 -10.27 9.20 -2.65
CA VAL A 107 -11.72 8.96 -2.58
C VAL A 107 -12.53 10.22 -2.91
N HIS A 108 -12.03 11.41 -2.58
CA HIS A 108 -12.73 12.66 -2.87
C HIS A 108 -12.47 13.20 -4.27
N ARG A 109 -11.34 12.87 -4.89
CA ARG A 109 -10.90 13.47 -6.15
C ARG A 109 -11.12 12.55 -7.36
N CYS A 110 -11.47 11.29 -7.15
CA CYS A 110 -11.50 10.29 -8.21
C CYS A 110 -12.88 9.64 -8.33
N ASP A 111 -13.44 9.59 -9.55
CA ASP A 111 -14.52 8.65 -9.87
C ASP A 111 -13.94 7.24 -10.01
N ASP A 112 -13.73 6.58 -8.87
CA ASP A 112 -13.22 5.21 -8.81
C ASP A 112 -14.36 4.17 -8.80
N SER A 113 -15.47 4.43 -9.51
CA SER A 113 -16.56 3.46 -9.64
C SER A 113 -16.11 2.13 -10.27
N GLY A 114 -14.97 2.13 -10.98
CA GLY A 114 -14.31 0.93 -11.51
C GLY A 114 -13.42 0.19 -10.50
N GLY A 115 -13.04 0.83 -9.39
CA GLY A 115 -12.23 0.28 -8.31
C GLY A 115 -10.73 0.21 -8.58
N SER A 116 -10.24 0.71 -9.72
CA SER A 116 -8.82 0.60 -10.09
C SER A 116 -7.89 1.33 -9.12
N ALA A 117 -8.30 2.49 -8.59
CA ALA A 117 -7.46 3.25 -7.66
C ALA A 117 -7.51 2.67 -6.24
N THR A 118 -8.70 2.33 -5.74
CA THR A 118 -8.89 1.72 -4.42
C THR A 118 -8.32 0.32 -4.33
N ASP A 119 -8.36 -0.48 -5.40
CA ASP A 119 -7.74 -1.81 -5.43
C ASP A 119 -6.25 -1.74 -5.11
N LEU A 120 -5.53 -0.70 -5.56
CA LEU A 120 -4.10 -0.56 -5.25
C LEU A 120 -3.81 -0.46 -3.75
N PHE A 121 -4.70 0.15 -2.96
CA PHE A 121 -4.57 0.19 -1.50
C PHE A 121 -4.82 -1.20 -0.90
N LEU A 122 -5.85 -1.88 -1.40
CA LEU A 122 -6.29 -3.20 -0.93
C LEU A 122 -5.35 -4.33 -1.35
N SER A 123 -4.63 -4.18 -2.47
CA SER A 123 -3.74 -5.18 -3.07
C SER A 123 -2.27 -4.71 -3.03
N SER A 124 -1.75 -4.07 -4.07
CA SER A 124 -0.33 -3.74 -4.28
C SER A 124 0.33 -3.05 -3.09
N ALA A 125 -0.28 -2.00 -2.53
CA ALA A 125 0.28 -1.27 -1.40
C ALA A 125 0.27 -2.10 -0.11
N THR A 126 -0.78 -2.90 0.10
CA THR A 126 -0.86 -3.84 1.23
C THR A 126 0.21 -4.93 1.09
N ASP A 127 0.38 -5.54 -0.08
CA ASP A 127 1.41 -6.55 -0.33
C ASP A 127 2.81 -5.99 -0.07
N LEU A 128 3.10 -4.78 -0.56
CA LEU A 128 4.37 -4.12 -0.32
C LEU A 128 4.57 -3.77 1.16
N PHE A 129 3.51 -3.36 1.85
CA PHE A 129 3.56 -3.11 3.30
C PHE A 129 3.90 -4.37 4.07
N VAL A 130 3.23 -5.49 3.77
CA VAL A 130 3.52 -6.79 4.41
C VAL A 130 4.96 -7.21 4.14
N SER A 131 5.44 -7.03 2.90
CA SER A 131 6.83 -7.34 2.53
C SER A 131 7.82 -6.55 3.38
N PHE A 132 7.69 -5.22 3.47
CA PHE A 132 8.58 -4.40 4.28
C PHE A 132 8.41 -4.63 5.79
N ALA A 133 7.18 -4.72 6.28
CA ALA A 133 6.89 -4.92 7.69
C ALA A 133 7.42 -6.27 8.20
N SER A 134 7.37 -7.32 7.39
CA SER A 134 7.92 -8.64 7.74
C SER A 134 9.44 -8.59 7.95
N GLN A 135 10.14 -7.81 7.12
CA GLN A 135 11.60 -7.64 7.15
C GLN A 135 12.07 -6.58 8.17
N CYS A 136 11.20 -5.66 8.58
CA CYS A 136 11.51 -4.69 9.63
C CYS A 136 11.62 -5.38 11.00
N ASN A 137 12.78 -5.25 11.65
CA ASN A 137 13.05 -5.88 12.95
C ASN A 137 12.31 -5.21 14.12
N ASN A 138 11.96 -3.92 14.00
CA ASN A 138 11.27 -3.19 15.06
C ASN A 138 9.75 -3.39 14.96
N LYS A 139 9.26 -4.51 15.50
CA LYS A 139 7.82 -4.86 15.44
C LYS A 139 6.93 -3.92 16.24
N GLN A 140 7.46 -3.29 17.30
CA GLN A 140 6.73 -2.27 18.04
C GLN A 140 6.50 -1.02 17.17
N PHE A 141 7.52 -0.57 16.44
CA PHE A 141 7.37 0.53 15.48
C PHE A 141 6.27 0.26 14.45
N ILE A 142 6.18 -0.97 13.93
CA ILE A 142 5.11 -1.36 13.00
C ILE A 142 3.73 -1.26 13.68
N ALA A 143 3.59 -1.78 14.89
CA ALA A 143 2.33 -1.70 15.65
C ALA A 143 1.91 -0.24 15.91
N ASP A 144 2.86 0.62 16.28
CA ASP A 144 2.62 2.06 16.48
C ASP A 144 2.16 2.75 15.19
N ARG A 145 2.71 2.33 14.03
CA ARG A 145 2.29 2.82 12.72
C ARG A 145 0.88 2.37 12.34
N LEU A 146 0.52 1.11 12.62
CA LEU A 146 -0.86 0.63 12.41
C LEU A 146 -1.86 1.43 13.24
N ILE A 147 -1.55 1.71 14.51
CA ILE A 147 -2.41 2.51 15.38
C ILE A 147 -2.64 3.88 14.75
N LYS A 148 -1.58 4.58 14.33
CA LYS A 148 -1.68 5.89 13.68
C LYS A 148 -2.51 5.82 12.39
N LEU A 149 -2.28 4.82 11.55
CA LEU A 149 -3.03 4.64 10.31
C LEU A 149 -4.53 4.40 10.56
N ASN A 150 -4.90 3.78 11.68
CA ASN A 150 -6.31 3.59 12.01
C ASN A 150 -6.98 4.86 12.56
N GLU A 151 -6.24 5.88 13.01
CA GLU A 151 -6.85 7.11 13.54
C GLU A 151 -7.70 7.85 12.49
N GLU A 152 -7.34 7.75 11.20
CA GLU A 152 -8.04 8.38 10.06
C GLU A 152 -8.38 7.37 8.94
N ASN A 153 -8.74 6.13 9.29
CA ASN A 153 -9.20 5.13 8.32
C ASN A 153 -10.73 5.24 8.11
N ASP A 154 -11.17 6.35 7.51
CA ASP A 154 -12.60 6.66 7.31
C ASP A 154 -13.25 5.87 6.16
N TYR A 155 -12.44 5.26 5.28
CA TYR A 155 -12.88 4.62 4.04
C TYR A 155 -12.55 3.13 3.96
N ASP A 156 -12.13 2.52 5.07
CA ASP A 156 -11.78 1.10 5.19
C ASP A 156 -10.64 0.63 4.24
N LEU A 157 -10.00 1.52 3.48
CA LEU A 157 -8.90 1.19 2.53
C LEU A 157 -7.62 0.73 3.24
N ARG A 158 -7.53 0.89 4.56
CA ARG A 158 -6.39 0.46 5.38
C ARG A 158 -6.70 -0.82 6.17
N ASP A 159 -7.91 -1.37 6.06
CA ASP A 159 -8.34 -2.56 6.83
C ASP A 159 -7.49 -3.78 6.52
N ASN A 160 -7.02 -3.93 5.28
CA ASN A 160 -6.19 -5.05 4.87
C ASN A 160 -4.84 -5.10 5.58
N LEU A 161 -4.37 -3.98 6.14
CA LEU A 161 -3.21 -3.97 7.02
C LEU A 161 -3.49 -4.79 8.28
N PHE A 162 -4.68 -4.66 8.86
CA PHE A 162 -5.09 -5.41 10.04
C PHE A 162 -5.45 -6.86 9.70
N ASN A 163 -6.12 -7.12 8.57
CA ASN A 163 -6.48 -8.47 8.10
C ASN A 163 -5.27 -9.40 7.94
N ARG A 164 -4.09 -8.83 7.73
CA ARG A 164 -2.84 -9.55 7.46
C ARG A 164 -1.77 -9.31 8.51
N ALA A 165 -2.12 -8.69 9.65
CA ALA A 165 -1.17 -8.32 10.69
C ALA A 165 -0.31 -9.49 11.20
N GLY A 166 -0.85 -10.71 11.25
CA GLY A 166 -0.14 -11.93 11.62
C GLY A 166 0.89 -12.41 10.62
N GLU A 167 0.92 -11.89 9.39
CA GLU A 167 1.97 -12.19 8.42
C GLU A 167 3.28 -11.47 8.75
N TYR A 168 3.22 -10.36 9.51
CA TYR A 168 4.39 -9.51 9.75
C TYR A 168 4.61 -9.11 11.22
N LEU A 169 3.64 -9.36 12.11
CA LEU A 169 3.77 -9.19 13.57
C LEU A 169 3.69 -10.55 14.30
N PRO A 170 4.57 -10.79 15.28
CA PRO A 170 4.45 -11.97 16.13
C PRO A 170 3.22 -11.85 17.05
N GLU A 171 2.67 -12.98 17.48
CA GLU A 171 1.48 -13.03 18.34
C GLU A 171 1.59 -12.15 19.60
N ALA A 172 2.76 -12.12 20.25
CA ALA A 172 2.97 -11.27 21.42
C ALA A 172 2.72 -9.78 21.11
N THR A 173 3.21 -9.30 19.96
CA THR A 173 2.99 -7.92 19.52
C THR A 173 1.54 -7.69 19.10
N LEU A 174 0.88 -8.67 18.47
CA LEU A 174 -0.55 -8.58 18.16
C LEU A 174 -1.39 -8.43 19.42
N ARG A 175 -1.08 -9.17 20.49
CA ARG A 175 -1.79 -9.06 21.77
C ARG A 175 -1.59 -7.68 22.41
N THR A 176 -0.37 -7.14 22.40
CA THR A 176 -0.12 -5.76 22.86
C THR A 176 -0.85 -4.72 22.00
N LEU A 177 -0.89 -4.91 20.69
CA LEU A 177 -1.65 -4.05 19.78
C LEU A 177 -3.14 -4.07 20.12
N ILE A 178 -3.73 -5.26 20.32
CA ILE A 178 -5.13 -5.40 20.75
C ILE A 178 -5.43 -4.61 22.03
N ASP A 179 -4.55 -4.67 23.03
CA ASP A 179 -4.73 -3.93 24.28
C ASP A 179 -4.78 -2.41 24.05
N GLU A 180 -3.91 -1.87 23.19
CA GLU A 180 -3.91 -0.45 22.84
C GLU A 180 -5.15 -0.07 22.01
N LEU A 181 -5.57 -0.92 21.06
CA LEU A 181 -6.80 -0.70 20.29
C LEU A 181 -8.03 -0.64 21.21
N TRP A 182 -8.11 -1.49 22.24
CA TRP A 182 -9.17 -1.43 23.25
C TRP A 182 -9.14 -0.11 24.04
N ILE A 183 -7.96 0.33 24.45
CA ILE A 183 -7.79 1.62 25.15
C ILE A 183 -8.30 2.76 24.27
N ARG A 184 -7.96 2.76 22.97
CA ARG A 184 -8.44 3.79 22.01
C ARG A 184 -9.95 3.73 21.83
N ALA A 185 -10.52 2.55 21.61
CA ALA A 185 -11.97 2.35 21.51
C ALA A 185 -12.73 2.90 22.73
N SER A 186 -12.19 2.70 23.94
CA SER A 186 -12.81 3.17 25.18
C SER A 186 -12.73 4.69 25.40
N LYS A 187 -11.81 5.36 24.71
CA LYS A 187 -11.55 6.80 24.85
C LYS A 187 -12.18 7.64 23.73
N THR A 188 -12.71 7.02 22.68
CA THR A 188 -13.37 7.74 21.59
C THR A 188 -14.71 8.33 22.02
N ASP A 189 -15.04 9.49 21.46
CA ASP A 189 -16.23 10.28 21.74
C ASP A 189 -17.48 9.81 21.00
N THR A 190 -17.33 9.04 19.91
CA THR A 190 -18.43 8.55 19.09
C THR A 190 -18.38 7.05 18.87
N ALA A 191 -19.55 6.42 18.74
CA ALA A 191 -19.68 5.01 18.40
C ALA A 191 -19.00 4.67 17.07
N TYR A 192 -19.09 5.58 16.07
CA TYR A 192 -18.44 5.40 14.77
C TYR A 192 -16.91 5.30 14.89
N LYS A 193 -16.27 6.18 15.67
CA LYS A 193 -14.82 6.11 15.87
C LYS A 193 -14.42 4.89 16.72
N ALA A 194 -15.25 4.52 17.71
CA ALA A 194 -15.02 3.33 18.52
C ALA A 194 -15.05 2.05 17.65
N ASP A 195 -16.06 1.94 16.78
CA ASP A 195 -16.27 0.80 15.87
C ASP A 195 -15.05 0.49 15.02
N ARG A 196 -14.35 1.51 14.52
CA ARG A 196 -13.12 1.32 13.75
C ARG A 196 -12.01 0.59 14.53
N TRP A 197 -11.80 0.94 15.80
CA TRP A 197 -10.83 0.25 16.65
C TRP A 197 -11.26 -1.18 16.93
N LEU A 198 -12.57 -1.39 17.13
CA LEU A 198 -13.15 -2.71 17.36
C LEU A 198 -13.06 -3.62 16.13
N LYS A 199 -13.30 -3.10 14.92
CA LYS A 199 -13.07 -3.80 13.65
C LYS A 199 -11.63 -4.30 13.53
N ALA A 200 -10.64 -3.44 13.78
CA ALA A 200 -9.23 -3.87 13.77
C ALA A 200 -8.96 -5.02 14.77
N ILE A 201 -9.56 -4.99 15.96
CA ILE A 201 -9.46 -6.09 16.94
C ILE A 201 -10.11 -7.37 16.40
N GLN A 202 -11.30 -7.26 15.79
CA GLN A 202 -11.99 -8.40 15.18
C GLN A 202 -11.11 -9.08 14.12
N GLU A 203 -10.44 -8.31 13.27
CA GLU A 203 -9.57 -8.86 12.22
C GLU A 203 -8.33 -9.56 12.78
N ILE A 204 -7.71 -9.00 13.82
CA ILE A 204 -6.60 -9.65 14.51
C ILE A 204 -7.08 -10.92 15.24
N ALA A 205 -8.26 -10.88 15.88
CA ALA A 205 -8.82 -12.03 16.59
C ALA A 205 -9.08 -13.23 15.67
N LYS A 206 -9.54 -12.99 14.43
CA LYS A 206 -9.69 -14.04 13.40
C LYS A 206 -8.36 -14.74 13.12
N GLN A 207 -7.27 -13.97 12.96
CA GLN A 207 -5.94 -14.52 12.68
C GLN A 207 -5.38 -15.33 13.85
N LEU A 208 -5.62 -14.87 15.09
CA LEU A 208 -5.26 -15.60 16.32
C LEU A 208 -6.17 -16.80 16.61
N ARG A 209 -7.26 -16.97 15.86
CA ARG A 209 -8.34 -17.96 16.12
C ARG A 209 -8.93 -17.83 17.53
N ASP A 210 -9.00 -16.59 18.03
CA ASP A 210 -9.51 -16.27 19.37
C ASP A 210 -10.98 -15.85 19.27
N ALA A 211 -11.88 -16.84 19.20
CA ALA A 211 -13.32 -16.60 19.07
C ALA A 211 -13.93 -15.78 20.23
N PRO A 212 -13.56 -16.01 21.52
CA PRO A 212 -14.02 -15.16 22.61
C PRO A 212 -13.60 -13.70 22.45
N LEU A 213 -12.38 -13.42 21.98
CA LEU A 213 -11.93 -12.06 21.71
C LEU A 213 -12.74 -11.42 20.56
N PHE A 214 -12.98 -12.17 19.49
CA PHE A 214 -13.79 -11.72 18.36
C PHE A 214 -15.21 -11.31 18.80
N GLU A 215 -15.91 -12.18 19.52
CA GLU A 215 -17.26 -11.90 20.01
C GLU A 215 -17.31 -10.73 20.99
N LYS A 216 -16.26 -10.52 21.79
CA LYS A 216 -16.17 -9.36 22.69
C LYS A 216 -16.05 -8.04 21.93
N ALA A 217 -15.41 -8.05 20.77
CA ALA A 217 -15.19 -6.86 19.94
C ALA A 217 -16.33 -6.56 18.95
N ARG A 218 -17.36 -7.42 18.89
CA ARG A 218 -18.53 -7.28 18.03
C ARG A 218 -19.66 -6.52 18.73
#